data_AF-A0A7R8XL11-F1
#
_entry.id   AF-A0A7R8XL11-F1
#
_cell.length_a   1.000
_cell.length_b   1.000
_cell.length_c   1.000
_cell.angle_alpha   90.00
_cell.angle_beta   90.00
_cell.angle_gamma   90.00
#
_symmetry.space_group_name_H-M   'P 1'
#
loop_
_entity.id
_entity.type
_entity.pdbx_description
1 polymer ?
#
loop_
_entity_poly.entity_id
_entity_poly.type
_entity_poly.pdbx_seq_one_letter_code
_entity_poly.pdbx_strand_id
1 'polypeptide(L)'
;MAEVPNDTRPEFISDYLQKTLRLKPDRWTKFIASEDNKKIIQEFLDKDYPDLIVITQNAAGQLGIALAFPIGSKSKSVYFMKKSRGAVPRDKIKQALVFGDMSPVPLDQLCILIDEVPFICGFLDGVRVLIPLLSNKGNLETWPQPIRDDICNQIQELKGTNRRVTGQTKGRAVLPLPLETEEIDAAERIAQTESVFPSFSLDGGEMGKIHRFVSRFHFPSDDALADKI
;
A
#
# COMPACT_ATOMS: atom_id res chain seq x y z
N MET A 1 -47.12 -18.49 6.11
CA MET A 1 -45.84 -17.97 6.59
C MET A 1 -45.02 -17.63 5.36
N ALA A 2 -44.72 -16.36 5.11
CA ALA A 2 -43.84 -15.99 4.01
C ALA A 2 -42.45 -16.58 4.30
N GLU A 3 -41.90 -17.35 3.35
CA GLU A 3 -40.52 -17.80 3.41
C GLU A 3 -39.62 -16.59 3.62
N VAL A 4 -38.83 -16.58 4.70
CA VAL A 4 -37.76 -15.61 4.86
C VAL A 4 -36.79 -15.89 3.71
N PRO A 5 -36.58 -14.96 2.76
CA PRO A 5 -35.65 -15.19 1.67
C PRO A 5 -34.30 -15.54 2.28
N ASN A 6 -33.73 -16.68 1.87
CA ASN A 6 -32.43 -17.12 2.34
C ASN A 6 -31.45 -15.96 2.13
N ASP A 7 -30.91 -15.42 3.23
CA ASP A 7 -30.08 -14.22 3.19
C ASP A 7 -28.73 -14.59 2.59
N THR A 8 -28.48 -14.20 1.34
CA THR A 8 -27.27 -14.56 0.58
C THR A 8 -26.03 -13.72 0.94
N ARG A 9 -26.17 -12.74 1.84
CA ARG A 9 -25.10 -11.79 2.19
C ARG A 9 -23.93 -12.47 2.94
N PRO A 10 -24.16 -13.38 3.91
CA PRO A 10 -23.07 -14.13 4.57
C PRO A 10 -22.32 -15.07 3.61
N GLU A 11 -23.00 -15.67 2.63
CA GLU A 11 -22.40 -16.53 1.61
C GLU A 11 -21.45 -15.74 0.73
N PHE A 12 -21.81 -14.50 0.37
CA PHE A 12 -20.90 -13.61 -0.35
C PHE A 12 -19.59 -13.36 0.42
N ILE A 13 -19.68 -13.12 1.73
CA ILE A 13 -18.50 -12.95 2.60
C ILE A 13 -17.69 -14.25 2.62
N SER A 14 -18.35 -15.39 2.81
CA SER A 14 -17.73 -16.72 2.82
C SER A 14 -16.97 -17.02 1.53
N ASP A 15 -17.62 -16.82 0.39
CA ASP A 15 -17.05 -17.08 -0.94
C ASP A 15 -15.79 -16.24 -1.19
N TYR A 16 -15.83 -14.98 -0.78
CA TYR A 16 -14.68 -14.09 -0.93
C TYR A 16 -13.52 -14.54 -0.02
N LEU A 17 -13.80 -14.88 1.24
CA LEU A 17 -12.78 -15.40 2.17
C LEU A 17 -12.16 -16.71 1.68
N GLN A 18 -12.97 -17.64 1.17
CA GLN A 18 -12.51 -18.93 0.66
C GLN A 18 -11.54 -18.75 -0.51
N LYS A 19 -11.85 -17.84 -1.44
CA LYS A 19 -10.98 -17.52 -2.58
C LYS A 19 -9.69 -16.83 -2.13
N THR A 20 -9.80 -15.85 -1.25
CA THR A 20 -8.69 -14.94 -0.92
C THR A 20 -7.71 -15.49 0.11
N LEU A 21 -8.22 -16.24 1.10
CA LEU A 21 -7.45 -16.87 2.17
C LEU A 21 -7.16 -18.35 1.91
N ARG A 22 -7.59 -18.90 0.76
CA ARG A 22 -7.52 -20.34 0.44
C ARG A 22 -8.09 -21.20 1.57
N LEU A 23 -9.20 -20.72 2.15
CA LEU A 23 -9.84 -21.30 3.32
C LEU A 23 -10.63 -22.55 2.94
N LYS A 24 -10.53 -23.62 3.75
CA LYS A 24 -11.42 -24.78 3.61
C LYS A 24 -12.85 -24.42 4.09
N PRO A 25 -13.92 -24.90 3.41
CA PRO A 25 -15.30 -24.56 3.78
C PRO A 25 -15.65 -24.83 5.25
N ASP A 26 -15.16 -25.93 5.83
CA ASP A 26 -15.36 -26.31 7.24
C ASP A 26 -14.92 -25.21 8.24
N ARG A 27 -13.90 -24.41 7.89
CA ARG A 27 -13.43 -23.33 8.77
C ARG A 27 -14.43 -22.19 8.86
N TRP A 28 -15.12 -21.86 7.77
CA TRP A 28 -16.20 -20.88 7.77
C TRP A 28 -17.38 -21.37 8.61
N THR A 29 -17.79 -22.63 8.42
CA THR A 29 -18.88 -23.24 9.18
C THR A 29 -18.62 -23.17 10.69
N LYS A 30 -17.41 -23.54 11.13
CA LYS A 30 -16.99 -23.42 12.54
C LYS A 30 -16.97 -21.99 13.05
N PHE A 31 -16.53 -21.05 12.20
CA PHE A 31 -16.44 -19.64 12.56
C PHE A 31 -17.83 -19.02 12.77
N ILE A 32 -18.80 -19.30 11.89
CA ILE A 32 -20.19 -18.85 11.99
C ILE A 32 -21.01 -19.60 13.05
N ALA A 33 -20.57 -20.81 13.46
CA ALA A 33 -21.22 -21.54 14.55
C ALA A 33 -21.07 -20.84 15.91
N SER A 34 -20.08 -19.95 16.06
CA SER A 34 -19.97 -19.07 17.23
C SER A 34 -21.04 -17.98 17.16
N GLU A 35 -21.88 -17.90 18.19
CA GLU A 35 -22.94 -16.89 18.29
C GLU A 35 -22.39 -15.46 18.25
N ASP A 36 -21.24 -15.20 18.89
CA ASP A 36 -20.60 -13.89 18.89
C ASP A 36 -20.17 -13.46 17.48
N ASN A 37 -19.47 -14.34 16.76
CA ASN A 37 -19.02 -14.04 15.38
C ASN A 37 -20.21 -13.84 14.44
N LYS A 38 -21.23 -14.71 14.56
CA LYS A 38 -22.46 -14.61 13.78
C LYS A 38 -23.18 -13.30 14.05
N LYS A 39 -23.29 -12.91 15.33
CA LYS A 39 -23.92 -11.67 15.74
C LYS A 39 -23.19 -10.46 15.16
N ILE A 40 -21.86 -10.42 15.22
CA ILE A 40 -21.08 -9.31 14.64
C ILE A 40 -21.32 -9.18 13.13
N ILE A 41 -21.33 -10.30 12.41
CA ILE A 41 -21.62 -10.29 10.97
C ILE A 41 -23.06 -9.81 10.70
N GLN A 42 -24.04 -10.27 11.47
CA GLN A 42 -25.42 -9.82 11.31
C GLN A 42 -25.58 -8.33 11.64
N GLU A 43 -24.94 -7.84 12.70
CA GLU A 43 -24.96 -6.41 13.05
C GLU A 43 -24.29 -5.57 11.97
N PHE A 44 -23.16 -6.02 11.43
CA PHE A 44 -22.53 -5.40 10.26
C PHE A 44 -23.51 -5.36 9.08
N LEU A 45 -24.27 -6.41 8.80
CA LEU A 45 -25.16 -6.45 7.63
C LEU A 45 -26.47 -5.66 7.84
N ASP A 46 -27.03 -5.63 9.05
CA ASP A 46 -28.40 -5.16 9.30
C ASP A 46 -28.49 -3.82 10.03
N LYS A 47 -27.45 -3.43 10.77
CA LYS A 47 -27.44 -2.18 11.54
C LYS A 47 -26.63 -1.10 10.84
N ASP A 48 -26.66 0.11 11.38
CA ASP A 48 -25.82 1.21 10.93
C ASP A 48 -24.33 0.96 11.30
N TYR A 49 -24.09 0.37 12.48
CA TYR A 49 -22.77 0.01 13.02
C TYR A 49 -22.72 -1.49 13.38
N PRO A 50 -21.57 -2.18 13.19
CA PRO A 50 -20.29 -1.67 12.66
C PRO A 50 -20.30 -1.38 11.16
N ASP A 51 -19.48 -0.42 10.75
CA ASP A 51 -19.24 -0.04 9.35
C ASP A 51 -18.01 -0.73 8.74
N LEU A 52 -17.15 -1.32 9.58
CA LEU A 52 -15.97 -2.08 9.22
C LEU A 52 -15.94 -3.42 9.98
N ILE A 53 -15.67 -4.49 9.25
CA ILE A 53 -15.21 -5.76 9.81
C ILE A 53 -13.93 -6.20 9.12
N VAL A 54 -12.99 -6.74 9.91
CA VAL A 54 -11.73 -7.29 9.44
C VAL A 54 -11.65 -8.73 9.91
N ILE A 55 -11.47 -9.65 8.95
CA ILE A 55 -11.37 -11.08 9.19
C ILE A 55 -9.94 -11.51 8.95
N THR A 56 -9.36 -12.17 9.94
CA THR A 56 -7.97 -12.64 9.92
C THR A 56 -7.94 -14.16 10.01
N GLN A 57 -6.90 -14.76 9.44
CA GLN A 57 -6.62 -16.18 9.59
C GLN A 57 -5.34 -16.37 10.40
N ASN A 58 -5.40 -17.11 11.50
CA ASN A 58 -4.20 -17.43 12.29
C ASN A 58 -3.39 -18.57 11.65
N ALA A 59 -2.20 -18.87 12.20
CA ALA A 59 -1.33 -19.94 11.69
C ALA A 59 -1.98 -21.34 11.73
N ALA A 60 -2.95 -21.57 12.62
CA ALA A 60 -3.72 -22.82 12.70
C ALA A 60 -4.90 -22.87 11.70
N GLY A 61 -5.09 -21.83 10.88
CA GLY A 61 -6.16 -21.73 9.91
C GLY A 61 -7.53 -21.39 10.53
N GLN A 62 -7.57 -20.94 11.78
CA GLN A 62 -8.79 -20.46 12.43
C GLN A 62 -9.03 -18.99 12.05
N LEU A 63 -10.30 -18.63 11.92
CA LEU A 63 -10.72 -17.28 11.62
C LEU A 63 -10.97 -16.48 12.91
N GLY A 64 -10.59 -15.21 12.90
CA GLY A 64 -10.96 -14.23 13.90
C GLY A 64 -11.56 -12.99 13.23
N ILE A 65 -12.41 -12.25 13.95
CA ILE A 65 -13.04 -11.01 13.49
C ILE A 65 -12.70 -9.84 14.42
N ALA A 66 -12.46 -8.68 13.82
CA ALA A 66 -12.21 -7.42 14.50
C ALA A 66 -13.01 -6.30 13.85
N LEU A 67 -13.33 -5.26 14.61
CA LEU A 67 -14.05 -4.06 14.13
C LEU A 67 -13.10 -2.92 13.73
N ALA A 68 -11.80 -3.17 13.78
CA ALA A 68 -10.74 -2.26 13.40
C ALA A 68 -9.58 -3.04 12.78
N PHE A 69 -8.71 -2.36 12.05
CA PHE A 69 -7.49 -2.97 11.54
C PHE A 69 -6.58 -3.39 12.72
N PRO A 70 -6.24 -4.68 12.84
CA PRO A 70 -5.40 -5.15 13.94
C PRO A 70 -3.97 -4.60 13.81
N ILE A 71 -3.46 -4.01 14.88
CA ILE A 71 -2.10 -3.49 14.92
C ILE A 71 -1.12 -4.67 15.05
N GLY A 72 -0.19 -4.79 14.11
CA GLY A 72 0.86 -5.82 14.14
C GLY A 72 0.42 -7.23 13.73
N SER A 73 -0.71 -7.37 13.01
CA SER A 73 -1.11 -8.69 12.49
C SER A 73 -0.11 -9.18 11.44
N LYS A 74 0.54 -10.31 11.72
CA LYS A 74 1.45 -10.98 10.79
C LYS A 74 0.74 -11.92 9.81
N SER A 75 -0.59 -11.86 9.77
CA SER A 75 -1.43 -12.70 8.92
C SER A 75 -2.11 -11.91 7.81
N LYS A 76 -2.35 -12.59 6.68
CA LYS A 76 -3.22 -12.06 5.64
C LYS A 76 -4.61 -11.84 6.21
N SER A 77 -5.18 -10.67 5.94
CA SER A 77 -6.51 -10.31 6.41
C SER A 77 -7.40 -9.84 5.26
N VAL A 78 -8.71 -9.91 5.47
CA VAL A 78 -9.72 -9.45 4.54
C VAL A 78 -10.60 -8.46 5.26
N TYR A 79 -10.88 -7.31 4.66
CA TYR A 79 -11.74 -6.29 5.23
C TYR A 79 -13.00 -6.11 4.39
N PHE A 80 -14.10 -5.74 5.06
CA PHE A 80 -15.34 -5.30 4.46
C PHE A 80 -15.76 -4.01 5.15
N MET A 81 -15.94 -2.95 4.37
CA MET A 81 -16.34 -1.62 4.82
C MET A 81 -17.58 -1.16 4.08
N LYS A 82 -18.53 -0.54 4.77
CA LYS A 82 -19.71 0.05 4.14
C LYS A 82 -19.38 1.37 3.46
N LYS A 83 -19.94 1.62 2.28
CA LYS A 83 -19.84 2.92 1.61
C LYS A 83 -20.79 3.97 2.18
N SER A 84 -21.89 3.52 2.78
CA SER A 84 -22.92 4.37 3.36
C SER A 84 -23.36 3.83 4.71
N ARG A 85 -23.80 4.74 5.57
CA ARG A 85 -24.51 4.41 6.81
C ARG A 85 -25.80 3.63 6.51
N GLY A 86 -26.11 2.65 7.34
CA GLY A 86 -27.30 1.81 7.27
C GLY A 86 -27.01 0.33 6.98
N ALA A 87 -28.11 -0.41 6.82
CA ALA A 87 -28.09 -1.82 6.47
C ALA A 87 -27.52 -2.05 5.06
N VAL A 88 -26.77 -3.13 4.89
CA VAL A 88 -26.24 -3.56 3.60
C VAL A 88 -27.40 -4.13 2.76
N PRO A 89 -27.71 -3.54 1.59
CA PRO A 89 -28.77 -4.02 0.71
C PRO A 89 -28.52 -5.46 0.25
N ARG A 90 -29.58 -6.28 0.23
CA ARG A 90 -29.49 -7.69 -0.17
C ARG A 90 -29.14 -7.89 -1.64
N ASP A 91 -29.67 -7.03 -2.52
CA ASP A 91 -29.51 -7.21 -3.97
C ASP A 91 -28.17 -6.65 -4.52
N LYS A 92 -27.55 -5.70 -3.80
CA LYS A 92 -26.42 -4.90 -4.30
C LYS A 92 -25.22 -4.87 -3.35
N ILE A 93 -24.95 -5.98 -2.66
CA ILE A 93 -23.87 -6.09 -1.66
C ILE A 93 -22.51 -5.62 -2.18
N LYS A 94 -22.11 -6.04 -3.39
CA LYS A 94 -20.81 -5.63 -4.01
C LYS A 94 -20.71 -4.13 -4.26
N GLN A 95 -21.83 -3.46 -4.54
CA GLN A 95 -21.84 -2.03 -4.80
C GLN A 95 -21.87 -1.24 -3.49
N ALA A 96 -22.49 -1.79 -2.45
CA ALA A 96 -22.61 -1.17 -1.12
C ALA A 96 -21.33 -1.28 -0.27
N LEU A 97 -20.45 -2.24 -0.57
CA LEU A 97 -19.25 -2.49 0.20
C LEU A 97 -17.96 -2.09 -0.55
N VAL A 98 -16.97 -1.63 0.20
CA VAL A 98 -15.55 -1.61 -0.16
C VAL A 98 -14.91 -2.80 0.55
N PHE A 99 -14.31 -3.71 -0.21
CA PHE A 99 -13.72 -4.92 0.36
C PHE A 99 -12.44 -5.29 -0.38
N GLY A 100 -11.53 -5.94 0.32
CA GLY A 100 -10.22 -6.30 -0.20
C GLY A 100 -9.42 -7.13 0.79
N ASP A 101 -8.25 -7.60 0.36
CA ASP A 101 -7.25 -8.18 1.25
C ASP A 101 -6.15 -7.19 1.61
N MET A 102 -5.55 -7.43 2.78
CA MET A 102 -4.42 -6.69 3.30
C MET A 102 -3.29 -7.67 3.61
N SER A 103 -2.09 -7.32 3.11
CA SER A 103 -0.86 -8.06 3.37
C SER A 103 -0.49 -8.02 4.85
N PRO A 104 0.15 -9.07 5.39
CA PRO A 104 0.77 -9.04 6.73
C PRO A 104 1.87 -7.99 6.87
N VAL A 105 2.36 -7.43 5.75
CA VAL A 105 3.36 -6.36 5.72
C VAL A 105 2.81 -5.19 4.91
N PRO A 106 1.92 -4.36 5.49
CA PRO A 106 1.21 -3.31 4.75
C PRO A 106 2.14 -2.23 4.22
N LEU A 107 3.23 -1.91 4.92
CA LEU A 107 4.26 -0.97 4.45
C LEU A 107 4.97 -1.48 3.20
N ASP A 108 5.31 -2.76 3.14
CA ASP A 108 5.97 -3.34 1.97
C ASP A 108 5.00 -3.39 0.77
N GLN A 109 3.73 -3.69 1.02
CA GLN A 109 2.70 -3.63 -0.01
C GLN A 109 2.52 -2.19 -0.53
N LEU A 110 2.58 -1.19 0.35
CA LEU A 110 2.55 0.22 -0.03
C LEU A 110 3.79 0.62 -0.83
N CYS A 111 5.00 0.18 -0.42
CA CYS A 111 6.22 0.34 -1.20
C CYS A 111 6.07 -0.25 -2.59
N ILE A 112 5.59 -1.48 -2.73
CA ILE A 112 5.36 -2.07 -4.05
C ILE A 112 4.41 -1.18 -4.84
N LEU A 113 3.25 -0.81 -4.30
CA LEU A 113 2.29 0.06 -5.01
C LEU A 113 2.86 1.42 -5.45
N ILE A 114 3.86 1.95 -4.73
CA ILE A 114 4.48 3.25 -4.99
C ILE A 114 5.74 3.14 -5.88
N ASP A 115 6.52 2.06 -5.74
CA ASP A 115 7.82 1.84 -6.37
C ASP A 115 7.75 0.96 -7.63
N GLU A 116 6.67 0.18 -7.89
CA GLU A 116 6.66 -0.87 -8.93
C GLU A 116 6.65 -0.40 -10.40
N VAL A 117 6.95 0.86 -10.74
CA VAL A 117 7.40 1.15 -12.10
C VAL A 117 8.46 2.27 -12.12
N PRO A 118 9.65 2.01 -12.71
CA PRO A 118 10.67 2.99 -12.99
C PRO A 118 10.42 3.73 -14.31
N PHE A 119 11.18 4.81 -14.47
CA PHE A 119 11.57 5.45 -15.73
C PHE A 119 10.76 6.67 -16.19
N ILE A 120 11.40 7.82 -15.96
CA ILE A 120 11.32 9.09 -16.68
C ILE A 120 9.97 9.81 -16.58
N CYS A 121 10.05 11.03 -16.04
CA CYS A 121 9.07 12.12 -16.21
C CYS A 121 8.91 12.56 -17.69
N GLY A 122 8.87 11.64 -18.64
CA GLY A 122 8.93 11.95 -20.07
C GLY A 122 8.22 10.98 -20.99
N PHE A 123 7.29 10.13 -20.52
CA PHE A 123 6.10 9.78 -21.30
C PHE A 123 5.14 9.02 -20.38
N LEU A 124 4.01 9.63 -20.07
CA LEU A 124 2.96 9.08 -19.20
C LEU A 124 2.49 7.71 -19.70
N ASP A 125 2.93 6.60 -19.10
CA ASP A 125 2.19 5.33 -19.02
C ASP A 125 2.94 4.33 -18.12
N GLY A 126 2.54 4.25 -16.85
CA GLY A 126 2.98 3.15 -15.99
C GLY A 126 3.23 3.56 -14.56
N VAL A 127 2.19 3.89 -13.81
CA VAL A 127 2.07 3.50 -12.41
C VAL A 127 0.60 3.13 -12.30
N ARG A 128 0.26 1.85 -12.17
CA ARG A 128 -1.06 1.33 -12.61
C ARG A 128 -2.18 1.31 -11.58
N VAL A 129 -1.97 1.77 -10.34
CA VAL A 129 -3.03 1.68 -9.30
C VAL A 129 -3.43 3.04 -8.74
N LEU A 130 -2.48 3.86 -8.25
CA LEU A 130 -2.80 5.16 -7.64
C LEU A 130 -2.67 6.32 -8.63
N ILE A 131 -1.64 6.27 -9.46
CA ILE A 131 -1.33 7.31 -10.43
C ILE A 131 -2.24 7.33 -11.66
N PRO A 132 -2.88 6.26 -12.20
CA PRO A 132 -3.79 6.44 -13.34
C PRO A 132 -5.06 7.21 -12.96
N LEU A 133 -5.43 7.22 -11.68
CA LEU A 133 -6.54 8.03 -11.16
C LEU A 133 -6.16 9.52 -11.15
N LEU A 134 -4.92 9.84 -10.78
CA LEU A 134 -4.39 11.21 -10.72
C LEU A 134 -3.78 11.68 -12.06
N SER A 135 -3.40 10.74 -12.93
CA SER A 135 -2.68 10.90 -14.19
C SER A 135 -3.49 10.41 -15.39
N ASN A 136 -4.81 10.28 -15.25
CA ASN A 136 -5.69 10.03 -16.38
C ASN A 136 -5.45 11.12 -17.42
N LYS A 137 -5.00 10.74 -18.61
CA LYS A 137 -4.61 11.68 -19.69
C LYS A 137 -5.73 12.67 -20.02
N GLY A 138 -6.99 12.23 -19.95
CA GLY A 138 -8.16 13.11 -20.16
C GLY A 138 -8.41 14.12 -19.02
N ASN A 139 -8.06 13.77 -17.78
CA ASN A 139 -8.12 14.72 -16.66
C ASN A 139 -6.93 15.69 -16.68
N LEU A 140 -5.75 15.20 -17.06
CA LEU A 140 -4.53 16.02 -17.09
C LEU A 140 -4.62 17.15 -18.10
N GLU A 141 -5.08 16.90 -19.33
CA GLU A 141 -5.24 17.94 -20.35
C GLU A 141 -6.10 19.12 -19.86
N THR A 142 -7.06 18.84 -18.96
CA THR A 142 -7.96 19.83 -18.39
C THR A 142 -7.34 20.62 -17.23
N TRP A 143 -6.29 20.09 -16.58
CA TRP A 143 -5.69 20.73 -15.41
C TRP A 143 -4.66 21.80 -15.81
N PRO A 144 -4.72 23.01 -15.21
CA PRO A 144 -3.66 24.01 -15.34
C PRO A 144 -2.29 23.46 -14.90
N GLN A 145 -1.22 23.87 -15.59
CA GLN A 145 0.15 23.44 -15.30
C GLN A 145 0.54 23.51 -13.81
N PRO A 146 0.22 24.58 -13.06
CA PRO A 146 0.60 24.66 -11.64
C PRO A 146 0.02 23.52 -10.78
N ILE A 147 -1.16 23.00 -11.13
CA ILE A 147 -1.81 21.91 -10.41
C ILE A 147 -1.13 20.58 -10.73
N ARG A 148 -0.70 20.40 -11.98
CA ARG A 148 0.05 19.21 -12.39
C ARG A 148 1.39 19.16 -11.65
N ASP A 149 2.10 20.28 -11.61
CA ASP A 149 3.40 20.40 -10.94
C ASP A 149 3.27 20.16 -9.43
N ASP A 150 2.24 20.72 -8.78
CA ASP A 150 1.97 20.49 -7.36
C ASP A 150 1.69 19.01 -7.04
N ILE A 151 0.87 18.35 -7.85
CA ILE A 151 0.54 16.93 -7.67
C ILE A 151 1.77 16.04 -7.89
N CYS A 152 2.61 16.37 -8.87
CA CYS A 152 3.90 15.71 -9.07
C CYS A 152 4.79 15.86 -7.83
N ASN A 153 4.90 17.06 -7.26
CA ASN A 153 5.68 17.31 -6.05
C ASN A 153 5.14 16.52 -4.83
N GLN A 154 3.82 16.47 -4.65
CA GLN A 154 3.20 15.71 -3.55
C GLN A 154 3.43 14.20 -3.69
N ILE A 155 3.35 13.65 -4.91
CA ILE A 155 3.66 12.24 -5.17
C ILE A 155 5.14 11.96 -4.87
N GLN A 156 6.04 12.88 -5.19
CA GLN A 156 7.47 12.74 -4.91
C GLN A 156 7.75 12.80 -3.40
N GLU A 157 7.12 13.71 -2.67
CA GLU A 157 7.22 13.78 -1.21
C GLU A 157 6.69 12.49 -0.56
N LEU A 158 5.59 11.95 -1.08
CA LEU A 158 5.02 10.68 -0.65
C LEU A 158 6.00 9.52 -0.87
N LYS A 159 6.63 9.44 -2.05
CA LYS A 159 7.68 8.45 -2.36
C LYS A 159 8.86 8.55 -1.40
N GLY A 160 9.39 9.76 -1.19
CA GLY A 160 10.51 10.00 -0.28
C GLY A 160 10.18 9.64 1.17
N THR A 161 8.98 10.00 1.62
CA THR A 161 8.51 9.66 2.97
C THR A 161 8.33 8.16 3.14
N ASN A 162 7.75 7.48 2.17
CA ASN A 162 7.57 6.02 2.19
C ASN A 162 8.92 5.29 2.21
N ARG A 163 9.88 5.67 1.36
CA ARG A 163 11.25 5.12 1.37
C ARG A 163 11.94 5.31 2.73
N ARG A 164 11.78 6.48 3.34
CA ARG A 164 12.34 6.79 4.68
C ARG A 164 11.70 5.94 5.78
N VAL A 165 10.36 5.85 5.83
CA VAL A 165 9.64 5.07 6.83
C VAL A 165 9.95 3.58 6.70
N THR A 166 10.00 3.05 5.48
CA THR A 166 10.38 1.67 5.22
C THR A 166 11.84 1.40 5.57
N GLY A 167 12.74 2.33 5.26
CA GLY A 167 14.14 2.25 5.68
C GLY A 167 14.28 2.20 7.21
N GLN A 168 13.67 3.14 7.93
CA GLN A 168 13.67 3.18 9.40
C GLN A 168 13.12 1.89 10.00
N THR A 169 12.01 1.38 9.47
CA THR A 169 11.37 0.15 9.94
C THR A 169 12.24 -1.08 9.71
N LYS A 170 13.03 -1.11 8.61
CA LYS A 170 13.96 -2.19 8.26
C LYS A 170 15.38 -2.01 8.81
N GLY A 171 15.65 -0.93 9.54
CA GLY A 171 16.99 -0.58 10.03
C GLY A 171 17.99 -0.21 8.92
N ARG A 172 17.50 0.18 7.74
CA ARG A 172 18.33 0.61 6.60
C ARG A 172 18.15 2.10 6.36
N ALA A 173 19.24 2.85 6.27
CA ALA A 173 19.16 4.23 5.80
C ALA A 173 18.95 4.23 4.28
N VAL A 174 17.73 4.53 3.84
CA VAL A 174 17.44 4.71 2.41
C VAL A 174 17.55 6.20 2.11
N LEU A 175 18.49 6.57 1.24
CA LEU A 175 18.58 7.90 0.66
C LEU A 175 17.34 8.13 -0.22
N PRO A 176 16.53 9.16 0.04
CA PRO A 176 15.65 9.68 -0.99
C PRO A 176 16.57 10.36 -2.02
N LEU A 177 16.95 9.59 -3.05
CA LEU A 177 17.71 10.14 -4.16
C LEU A 177 16.81 11.12 -4.94
N PRO A 178 17.28 12.35 -5.21
CA PRO A 178 16.63 13.29 -6.11
C PRO A 178 16.57 12.73 -7.54
N LEU A 179 15.59 13.21 -8.31
CA LEU A 179 15.22 12.68 -9.64
C LEU A 179 16.37 12.69 -10.64
N GLU A 180 17.27 13.67 -10.53
CA GLU A 180 18.43 13.81 -11.41
C GLU A 180 19.40 12.63 -11.25
N THR A 181 19.46 11.98 -10.08
CA THR A 181 20.29 10.78 -9.90
C THR A 181 19.67 9.54 -10.54
N GLU A 182 18.35 9.45 -10.61
CA GLU A 182 17.66 8.37 -11.33
C GLU A 182 17.79 8.56 -12.86
N GLU A 183 17.86 9.80 -13.34
CA GLU A 183 18.24 10.15 -14.73
C GLU A 183 19.71 9.83 -15.01
N ILE A 184 20.62 10.03 -14.04
CA ILE A 184 22.03 9.64 -14.13
C ILE A 184 22.19 8.12 -14.21
N ASP A 185 21.49 7.31 -13.39
CA ASP A 185 21.53 5.84 -13.46
C ASP A 185 20.92 5.27 -14.76
N ALA A 186 19.93 5.97 -15.32
CA ALA A 186 19.32 5.67 -16.60
C ALA A 186 20.27 6.00 -17.76
N ALA A 187 20.85 7.21 -17.73
CA ALA A 187 21.82 7.69 -18.70
C ALA A 187 23.13 6.90 -18.64
N GLU A 188 23.57 6.44 -17.46
CA GLU A 188 24.75 5.60 -17.29
C GLU A 188 24.53 4.19 -17.89
N ARG A 189 23.33 3.61 -17.72
CA ARG A 189 22.96 2.34 -18.38
C ARG A 189 22.89 2.47 -19.91
N ILE A 190 22.46 3.62 -20.43
CA ILE A 190 22.46 3.91 -21.87
C ILE A 190 23.89 4.19 -22.36
N ALA A 191 24.68 4.96 -21.61
CA ALA A 191 26.08 5.30 -21.90
C ALA A 191 27.01 4.09 -21.88
N GLN A 192 26.74 3.07 -21.05
CA GLN A 192 27.45 1.79 -21.08
C GLN A 192 27.25 1.02 -22.40
N THR A 193 26.20 1.33 -23.17
CA THR A 193 25.93 0.76 -24.50
C THR A 193 26.60 1.57 -25.62
N GLU A 194 26.80 2.89 -25.43
CA GLU A 194 27.31 3.80 -26.48
C GLU A 194 28.71 4.40 -26.20
N SER A 195 29.36 4.06 -25.08
CA SER A 195 30.70 4.55 -24.68
C SER A 195 30.85 6.08 -24.59
N VAL A 196 29.77 6.81 -24.29
CA VAL A 196 29.80 8.26 -24.06
C VAL A 196 29.29 8.56 -22.67
N PHE A 197 30.18 8.94 -21.75
CA PHE A 197 29.79 9.41 -20.42
C PHE A 197 29.35 10.88 -20.49
N PRO A 198 28.11 11.21 -20.12
CA PRO A 198 27.69 12.60 -20.02
C PRO A 198 28.36 13.27 -18.81
N SER A 199 28.86 14.49 -18.99
CA SER A 199 29.37 15.31 -17.89
C SER A 199 28.20 16.00 -17.20
N PHE A 200 27.93 15.62 -15.95
CA PHE A 200 26.89 16.24 -15.13
C PHE A 200 27.51 17.07 -14.01
N SER A 201 26.93 18.25 -13.78
CA SER A 201 27.29 19.14 -12.67
C SER A 201 26.16 19.12 -11.66
N LEU A 202 26.45 18.71 -10.43
CA LEU A 202 25.48 18.72 -9.33
C LEU A 202 25.29 20.15 -8.86
N ASP A 203 24.03 20.60 -8.74
CA ASP A 203 23.73 21.93 -8.23
C ASP A 203 24.01 22.04 -6.71
N GLY A 204 24.03 23.27 -6.19
CA GLY A 204 24.28 23.52 -4.77
C GLY A 204 23.20 22.97 -3.82
N GLY A 205 21.97 22.78 -4.30
CA GLY A 205 20.86 22.20 -3.53
C GLY A 205 21.01 20.69 -3.35
N GLU A 206 21.43 20.00 -4.40
CA GLU A 206 21.75 18.57 -4.45
C GLU A 206 22.92 18.24 -3.51
N MET A 207 24.00 19.01 -3.59
CA MET A 207 25.15 18.89 -2.69
C MET A 207 24.76 19.12 -1.23
N GLY A 208 23.83 20.05 -0.97
CA GLY A 208 23.29 20.30 0.37
C GLY A 208 22.51 19.11 0.95
N LYS A 209 21.78 18.36 0.11
CA LYS A 209 21.06 17.13 0.51
C LYS A 209 22.04 16.01 0.86
N ILE A 210 23.08 15.83 0.03
CA ILE A 210 24.15 14.84 0.27
C ILE A 210 24.89 15.17 1.55
N HIS A 211 25.35 16.42 1.74
CA HIS A 211 26.04 16.83 2.95
C HIS A 211 25.18 16.58 4.20
N ARG A 212 23.91 16.98 4.18
CA ARG A 212 22.99 16.75 5.30
C ARG A 212 22.77 15.26 5.61
N PHE A 213 22.81 14.40 4.60
CA PHE A 213 22.73 12.95 4.78
C PHE A 213 24.02 12.39 5.38
N VAL A 214 25.18 12.74 4.82
CA VAL A 214 26.50 12.31 5.27
C VAL A 214 26.75 12.75 6.72
N SER A 215 26.37 13.98 7.10
CA SER A 215 26.50 14.47 8.47
C SER A 215 25.67 13.72 9.52
N ARG A 216 24.72 12.86 9.12
CA ARG A 216 23.97 12.00 10.06
C ARG A 216 24.71 10.73 10.43
N PHE A 217 25.78 10.40 9.71
CA PHE A 217 26.65 9.28 10.04
C PHE A 217 27.86 9.80 10.80
N HIS A 218 28.12 9.19 11.96
CA HIS A 218 29.38 9.40 12.66
C HIS A 218 30.40 8.47 12.02
N PHE A 219 31.28 9.02 11.18
CA PHE A 219 32.43 8.27 10.67
C PHE A 219 33.48 8.27 11.78
N PRO A 220 33.97 7.11 12.22
CA PRO A 220 35.10 7.08 13.14
C PRO A 220 36.29 7.76 12.46
N SER A 221 36.95 8.69 13.15
CA SER A 221 38.16 9.35 12.68
C SER A 221 39.22 8.32 12.31
N ASP A 222 39.98 8.57 11.23
CA ASP A 222 41.03 7.67 10.72
C ASP A 222 42.07 7.27 11.79
N ASP A 223 42.21 8.06 12.87
CA ASP A 223 43.05 7.76 14.02
C ASP A 223 42.66 6.45 14.76
N ALA A 224 41.42 5.98 14.63
CA ALA A 224 40.97 4.73 15.26
C ALA A 224 41.38 3.45 14.50
N LEU A 225 41.92 3.59 13.27
CA LEU A 225 42.36 2.44 12.47
C LEU A 225 43.86 2.12 12.66
N ALA A 226 44.63 3.04 13.23
CA ALA A 226 46.07 2.87 13.45
C ALA A 226 46.42 1.98 14.66
N ASP A 227 45.47 1.76 15.59
CA ASP A 227 45.70 1.00 16.83
C ASP A 227 45.42 -0.51 16.69
N LYS A 228 45.31 -1.03 15.46
CA LYS A 228 45.01 -2.45 15.19
C LYS A 228 45.93 -3.16 14.19
N ILE A 229 47.15 -2.69 14.00
CA ILE A 229 48.20 -3.43 13.28
C ILE A 229 49.38 -3.69 14.21
#